data_AF-A0A1B6DHW8-F1
#
_entry.id   AF-A0A1B6DHW8-F1
#
_cell.length_a   1.000
_cell.length_b   1.000
_cell.length_c   1.000
_cell.angle_alpha   90.00
_cell.angle_beta   90.00
_cell.angle_gamma   90.00
#
_symmetry.space_group_name_H-M   'P 1'
#
loop_
_entity.id
_entity.type
_entity.pdbx_description
1 polymer ?
#
loop_
_entity_poly.entity_id
_entity_poly.type
_entity_poly.pdbx_seq_one_letter_code
_entity_poly.pdbx_strand_id
1 'polypeptide(L)'
;MKKNAFRNRFNLAPVPERKSIVTWVTTFRQTASATKRRTGVPRPVRSPENIEAVRVSILRSPRCSPRKHASALGLSDRSVRRILHDDLHFHPYKMAIVQELSERGFNSQINACEFLLDVVPEDAIVFFSDCTFKGLYCSFFYRLDQKRLRAVRTQLRRLGSITFLIHRTIN
;
A
#
# COMPACT_ATOMS: atom_id res chain seq x y z
N MET A 1 -25.16 9.09 -43.93
CA MET A 1 -24.26 9.89 -44.79
C MET A 1 -23.72 9.01 -45.93
N LYS A 2 -23.79 9.45 -47.20
CA LYS A 2 -23.30 8.69 -48.37
C LYS A 2 -21.77 8.85 -48.53
N LYS A 3 -21.07 7.87 -49.13
CA LYS A 3 -19.60 7.86 -49.31
C LYS A 3 -19.08 9.10 -50.07
N ASN A 4 -19.74 9.47 -51.17
CA ASN A 4 -19.37 10.65 -51.97
C ASN A 4 -19.58 11.97 -51.19
N ALA A 5 -20.64 12.07 -50.39
CA ALA A 5 -20.88 13.25 -49.55
C ALA A 5 -19.79 13.41 -48.46
N PHE A 6 -19.25 12.32 -47.94
CA PHE A 6 -18.13 12.36 -46.99
C PHE A 6 -16.84 12.81 -47.66
N ARG A 7 -16.57 12.30 -48.86
CA ARG A 7 -15.41 12.72 -49.67
C ARG A 7 -15.45 14.23 -49.95
N ASN A 8 -16.57 14.76 -50.43
CA ASN A 8 -16.69 16.18 -50.78
C ASN A 8 -16.57 17.12 -49.58
N ARG A 9 -16.92 16.65 -48.38
CA ARG A 9 -16.94 17.49 -47.17
C ARG A 9 -15.60 17.52 -46.44
N PHE A 10 -14.85 16.43 -46.50
CA PHE A 10 -13.59 16.28 -45.75
C PHE A 10 -12.36 16.16 -46.65
N ASN A 11 -12.52 16.02 -47.98
CA ASN A 11 -11.44 15.90 -48.96
C ASN A 11 -10.38 14.83 -48.60
N LEU A 12 -10.82 13.71 -48.02
CA LEU A 12 -9.95 12.60 -47.60
C LEU A 12 -9.92 11.47 -48.64
N ALA A 13 -8.72 10.93 -48.91
CA ALA A 13 -8.51 9.70 -49.67
C ALA A 13 -7.42 8.86 -48.98
N PRO A 14 -7.64 7.56 -48.69
CA PRO A 14 -8.81 6.74 -49.02
C PRO A 14 -10.05 7.03 -48.15
N VAL A 15 -11.24 6.97 -48.77
CA VAL A 15 -12.51 7.19 -48.07
C VAL A 15 -12.92 5.93 -47.30
N PRO A 16 -13.18 6.01 -45.98
CA PRO A 16 -13.64 4.87 -45.19
C PRO A 16 -14.92 4.23 -45.75
N GLU A 17 -15.13 2.95 -45.43
CA GLU A 17 -16.35 2.26 -45.82
C GLU A 17 -17.59 2.92 -45.20
N ARG A 18 -18.72 2.93 -45.93
CA ARG A 18 -19.99 3.52 -45.46
C ARG A 18 -20.39 2.96 -44.09
N LYS A 19 -20.18 1.67 -43.85
CA LYS A 19 -20.49 1.00 -42.57
C LYS A 19 -19.71 1.63 -41.42
N SER A 20 -18.40 1.85 -41.59
CA SER A 20 -17.55 2.50 -40.59
C SER A 20 -18.01 3.92 -40.27
N ILE A 21 -18.36 4.71 -41.30
CA ILE A 21 -18.87 6.08 -41.13
C ILE A 21 -20.18 6.07 -40.32
N VAL A 22 -21.10 5.15 -40.63
CA VAL A 22 -22.36 5.03 -39.89
C VAL A 22 -22.09 4.64 -38.44
N THR A 23 -21.25 3.63 -38.19
CA THR A 23 -20.89 3.18 -36.84
C THR A 23 -20.25 4.29 -36.02
N TRP A 24 -19.35 5.09 -36.60
CA TRP A 24 -18.73 6.21 -35.89
C TRP A 24 -19.76 7.28 -35.55
N VAL A 25 -20.65 7.65 -36.48
CA VAL A 25 -21.68 8.66 -36.23
C VAL A 25 -22.68 8.18 -35.17
N THR A 26 -23.10 6.91 -35.19
CA THR A 26 -24.02 6.38 -34.17
C THR A 26 -23.35 6.30 -32.81
N THR A 27 -22.12 5.78 -32.73
CA THR A 27 -21.35 5.70 -31.47
C THR A 27 -21.09 7.09 -30.91
N PHE A 28 -20.77 8.07 -31.76
CA PHE A 28 -20.55 9.45 -31.34
C PHE A 28 -21.82 10.11 -30.82
N ARG A 29 -22.98 9.88 -31.48
CA ARG A 29 -24.27 10.40 -30.99
C ARG A 29 -24.70 9.79 -29.66
N GLN A 30 -24.32 8.54 -29.39
CA GLN A 30 -24.69 7.83 -28.16
C GLN A 30 -23.74 8.14 -26.99
N THR A 31 -22.43 8.18 -27.24
CA THR A 31 -21.39 8.18 -26.20
C THR A 31 -20.52 9.45 -26.24
N ALA A 32 -20.79 10.38 -27.15
CA ALA A 32 -19.96 11.57 -27.43
C ALA A 32 -18.49 11.25 -27.77
N SER A 33 -18.20 10.01 -28.15
CA SER A 33 -16.85 9.51 -28.46
C SER A 33 -16.88 8.70 -29.75
N ALA A 34 -15.90 8.95 -30.63
CA ALA A 34 -15.70 8.18 -31.85
C ALA A 34 -14.92 6.88 -31.61
N THR A 35 -14.29 6.73 -30.43
CA THR A 35 -13.51 5.55 -30.07
C THR A 35 -14.36 4.59 -29.25
N LYS A 36 -14.50 3.34 -29.73
CA LYS A 36 -15.10 2.27 -28.95
C LYS A 36 -14.20 1.97 -27.75
N ARG A 37 -14.67 2.24 -26.53
CA ARG A 37 -14.01 1.73 -25.32
C ARG A 37 -14.02 0.21 -25.39
N ARG A 38 -12.84 -0.41 -25.41
CA ARG A 38 -12.71 -1.85 -25.25
C ARG A 38 -13.07 -2.18 -23.81
N THR A 39 -14.17 -2.90 -23.60
CA THR A 39 -14.41 -3.58 -22.34
C THR A 39 -13.30 -4.62 -22.19
N GLY A 40 -12.50 -4.50 -21.12
CA GLY A 40 -11.39 -5.42 -20.88
C GLY A 40 -11.87 -6.85 -20.75
N VAL A 41 -11.00 -7.82 -21.08
CA VAL A 41 -11.29 -9.25 -20.87
C VAL A 41 -11.46 -9.51 -19.37
N PRO A 42 -12.53 -10.20 -18.94
CA PRO A 42 -12.70 -10.61 -17.54
C PRO A 42 -11.48 -11.39 -17.05
N ARG A 43 -11.03 -11.10 -15.82
CA ARG A 43 -9.84 -11.73 -15.23
C ARG A 43 -10.27 -12.79 -14.21
N PRO A 44 -10.47 -14.05 -14.60
CA PRO A 44 -11.04 -15.07 -13.71
C PRO A 44 -10.18 -15.33 -12.47
N VAL A 45 -8.86 -15.20 -12.60
CA VAL A 45 -7.92 -15.44 -11.48
C VAL A 45 -7.98 -14.33 -10.43
N ARG A 46 -8.36 -13.10 -10.81
CA ARG A 46 -8.47 -11.95 -9.90
C ARG A 46 -9.93 -11.64 -9.58
N SER A 47 -10.69 -12.70 -9.28
CA SER A 47 -12.03 -12.55 -8.72
C SER A 47 -11.93 -11.92 -7.31
N PRO A 48 -12.98 -11.23 -6.84
CA PRO A 48 -12.97 -10.68 -5.48
C PRO A 48 -12.76 -11.76 -4.41
N GLU A 49 -13.25 -13.00 -4.62
CA GLU A 49 -13.01 -14.08 -3.67
C GLU A 49 -11.52 -14.44 -3.57
N ASN A 50 -10.83 -14.53 -4.71
CA ASN A 50 -9.40 -14.86 -4.75
C ASN A 50 -8.55 -13.75 -4.15
N ILE A 51 -8.93 -12.47 -4.34
CA ILE A 51 -8.24 -11.33 -3.74
C ILE A 51 -8.33 -11.41 -2.22
N GLU A 52 -9.52 -11.69 -1.68
CA GLU A 52 -9.70 -11.82 -0.24
C GLU A 52 -9.01 -13.06 0.32
N ALA A 53 -9.04 -14.18 -0.39
CA ALA A 53 -8.30 -15.39 0.02
C ALA A 53 -6.78 -15.13 0.12
N VAL A 54 -6.21 -14.39 -0.84
CA VAL A 54 -4.80 -13.95 -0.80
C VAL A 54 -4.55 -13.02 0.39
N ARG A 55 -5.45 -12.06 0.63
CA ARG A 55 -5.35 -11.11 1.75
C ARG A 55 -5.31 -11.85 3.10
N VAL A 56 -6.27 -12.75 3.34
CA VAL A 56 -6.37 -13.54 4.57
C VAL A 56 -5.14 -14.43 4.76
N SER A 57 -4.67 -15.07 3.68
CA SER A 57 -3.47 -15.93 3.73
C SER A 57 -2.23 -15.17 4.20
N ILE A 58 -2.07 -13.92 3.75
CA ILE A 58 -0.91 -13.10 4.08
C ILE A 58 -1.01 -12.52 5.48
N LEU A 59 -2.20 -12.10 5.92
CA LEU A 59 -2.41 -11.67 7.30
C LEU A 59 -2.14 -12.79 8.30
N ARG A 60 -2.45 -14.05 7.93
CA ARG A 60 -2.14 -15.23 8.73
C ARG A 60 -0.64 -15.50 8.85
N SER A 61 0.12 -15.29 7.77
CA SER A 61 1.56 -15.59 7.74
C SER A 61 2.33 -14.56 6.92
N PRO A 62 2.58 -13.35 7.46
CA PRO A 62 3.19 -12.25 6.70
C PRO A 62 4.66 -12.48 6.35
N ARG A 63 5.33 -13.43 7.02
CA ARG A 63 6.75 -13.78 6.81
C ARG A 63 6.94 -14.76 5.65
N CYS A 64 5.87 -15.33 5.09
CA CYS A 64 5.95 -16.28 4.00
C CYS A 64 6.13 -15.57 2.65
N SER A 65 6.81 -16.23 1.72
CA SER A 65 7.01 -15.68 0.38
C SER A 65 5.73 -15.78 -0.46
N PRO A 66 5.51 -14.88 -1.42
CA PRO A 66 4.34 -14.94 -2.33
C PRO A 66 4.19 -16.30 -3.03
N ARG A 67 5.32 -16.96 -3.34
CA ARG A 67 5.34 -18.29 -3.94
C ARG A 67 4.74 -19.37 -3.02
N LYS A 68 4.98 -19.29 -1.71
CA LYS A 68 4.37 -20.21 -0.73
C LYS A 68 2.86 -19.98 -0.63
N HIS A 69 2.42 -18.71 -0.61
CA HIS A 69 0.99 -18.39 -0.64
C HIS A 69 0.31 -18.87 -1.93
N ALA A 70 0.99 -18.71 -3.08
CA ALA A 70 0.51 -19.21 -4.36
C ALA A 70 0.30 -20.73 -4.36
N SER A 71 1.29 -21.48 -3.85
CA SER A 71 1.18 -22.94 -3.71
C SER A 71 0.05 -23.35 -2.76
N ALA A 72 -0.16 -22.63 -1.66
CA ALA A 72 -1.22 -22.95 -0.69
C ALA A 72 -2.62 -22.66 -1.24
N LEU A 73 -2.77 -21.65 -2.09
CA LEU A 73 -4.05 -21.23 -2.68
C LEU A 73 -4.33 -21.85 -4.05
N GLY A 74 -3.41 -22.65 -4.61
CA GLY A 74 -3.53 -23.21 -5.95
C GLY A 74 -3.48 -22.15 -7.06
N LEU A 75 -2.91 -20.97 -6.78
CA LEU A 75 -2.79 -19.86 -7.72
C LEU A 75 -1.40 -19.81 -8.34
N SER A 76 -1.27 -19.19 -9.50
CA SER A 76 0.05 -18.91 -10.07
C SER A 76 0.78 -17.81 -9.30
N ASP A 77 2.08 -17.99 -9.09
CA ASP A 77 2.96 -17.03 -8.39
C ASP A 77 2.94 -15.63 -9.04
N ARG A 78 2.78 -15.55 -10.37
CA ARG A 78 2.58 -14.29 -11.10
C ARG A 78 1.27 -13.59 -10.73
N SER A 79 0.19 -14.33 -10.54
CA SER A 79 -1.12 -13.76 -10.21
C SER A 79 -1.16 -13.27 -8.77
N VAL A 80 -0.58 -14.01 -7.83
CA VAL A 80 -0.47 -13.58 -6.43
C VAL A 80 0.35 -12.29 -6.32
N ARG A 81 1.52 -12.19 -6.97
CA ARG A 81 2.32 -10.95 -6.94
C ARG A 81 1.57 -9.75 -7.53
N ARG A 82 0.82 -9.99 -8.60
CA ARG A 82 -0.04 -8.99 -9.19
C ARG A 82 -1.11 -8.53 -8.20
N ILE A 83 -1.86 -9.46 -7.59
CA ILE A 83 -2.88 -9.14 -6.58
C ILE A 83 -2.29 -8.30 -5.45
N LEU A 84 -1.08 -8.65 -5.01
CA LEU A 84 -0.39 -7.91 -3.97
C LEU A 84 -0.09 -6.46 -4.34
N HIS A 85 0.42 -6.22 -5.55
CA HIS A 85 0.80 -4.88 -6.00
C HIS A 85 -0.38 -4.04 -6.51
N ASP A 86 -1.21 -4.60 -7.40
CA ASP A 86 -2.22 -3.81 -8.11
C ASP A 86 -3.56 -3.74 -7.35
N ASP A 87 -3.93 -4.77 -6.58
CA ASP A 87 -5.26 -4.83 -5.93
C ASP A 87 -5.18 -4.51 -4.42
N LEU A 88 -4.19 -5.07 -3.72
CA LEU A 88 -4.00 -4.87 -2.27
C LEU A 88 -3.01 -3.75 -1.91
N HIS A 89 -2.25 -3.26 -2.90
CA HIS A 89 -1.23 -2.22 -2.73
C HIS A 89 -0.24 -2.49 -1.58
N PHE A 90 0.12 -3.76 -1.37
CA PHE A 90 1.15 -4.12 -0.42
C PHE A 90 2.53 -3.77 -0.94
N HIS A 91 3.33 -3.18 -0.05
CA HIS A 91 4.72 -2.89 -0.30
C HIS A 91 5.59 -4.07 0.15
N PRO A 92 6.63 -4.44 -0.60
CA PRO A 92 7.60 -5.43 -0.15
C PRO A 92 8.13 -5.08 1.24
N TYR A 93 8.18 -6.08 2.11
CA TYR A 93 8.70 -5.91 3.47
C TYR A 93 10.20 -5.55 3.42
N LYS A 94 10.59 -4.42 4.03
CA LYS A 94 11.99 -4.06 4.24
C LYS A 94 12.47 -4.71 5.53
N MET A 95 13.39 -5.67 5.42
CA MET A 95 14.04 -6.25 6.60
C MET A 95 14.85 -5.16 7.31
N ALA A 96 14.47 -4.84 8.54
CA ALA A 96 15.28 -4.04 9.44
C ALA A 96 16.07 -4.99 10.34
N ILE A 97 17.39 -4.97 10.23
CA ILE A 97 18.28 -5.67 11.16
C ILE A 97 18.48 -4.72 12.33
N VAL A 98 18.05 -5.12 13.51
CA VAL A 98 18.22 -4.38 14.76
C VAL A 98 19.00 -5.27 15.72
N GLN A 99 19.78 -4.68 16.63
CA GLN A 99 20.44 -5.44 17.69
C GLN A 99 19.39 -6.16 18.55
N GLU A 100 19.66 -7.42 18.88
CA GLU A 100 18.82 -8.18 19.80
C GLU A 100 18.89 -7.53 21.17
N LEU A 101 17.73 -7.15 21.70
CA LEU A 101 17.61 -6.58 23.03
C LEU A 101 17.35 -7.71 24.02
N SER A 102 18.13 -7.74 25.10
CA SER A 102 17.81 -8.58 26.24
C SER A 102 16.52 -8.10 26.92
N GLU A 103 15.82 -8.99 27.62
CA GLU A 103 14.59 -8.64 28.37
C GLU A 103 14.82 -7.46 29.33
N ARG A 104 15.99 -7.42 29.98
CA ARG A 104 16.41 -6.30 30.83
C ARG A 104 16.62 -5.02 30.04
N GLY A 105 17.23 -5.11 28.87
CA GLY A 105 17.43 -3.98 27.96
C GLY A 105 16.10 -3.38 27.49
N PHE A 106 15.10 -4.23 27.21
CA PHE A 106 13.76 -3.79 26.84
C PHE A 106 13.08 -2.99 27.95
N ASN A 107 13.04 -3.52 29.17
CA ASN A 107 12.45 -2.81 30.32
C ASN A 107 13.20 -1.50 30.62
N SER A 108 14.53 -1.51 30.53
CA SER A 108 15.35 -0.32 30.75
C SER A 108 15.05 0.76 29.70
N GLN A 109 14.86 0.37 28.44
CA GLN A 109 14.49 1.30 27.36
C GLN A 109 13.09 1.87 27.55
N ILE A 110 12.11 1.07 27.96
CA ILE A 110 10.76 1.55 28.25
C ILE A 110 10.80 2.58 29.38
N ASN A 111 11.42 2.24 30.51
CA ASN A 111 11.51 3.13 31.66
C ASN A 111 12.22 4.45 31.30
N ALA A 112 13.29 4.39 30.49
CA ALA A 112 13.98 5.57 30.02
C ALA A 112 13.10 6.44 29.08
N CYS A 113 12.29 5.82 28.22
CA CYS A 113 11.36 6.52 27.35
C CYS A 113 10.22 7.19 28.13
N GLU A 114 9.65 6.48 29.11
CA GLU A 114 8.61 7.02 29.99
C GLU A 114 9.15 8.20 30.82
N PHE A 115 10.34 8.05 31.40
CA PHE A 115 11.01 9.13 32.10
C PHE A 115 11.26 10.35 31.21
N LEU A 116 11.74 10.13 29.97
CA LEU A 116 11.94 11.22 29.02
C LEU A 116 10.63 11.94 28.63
N LEU A 117 9.52 11.22 28.52
CA LEU A 117 8.22 11.81 28.23
C LEU A 117 7.69 12.69 29.38
N ASP A 118 8.04 12.36 30.62
CA ASP A 118 7.66 13.15 31.80
C ASP A 118 8.57 14.37 32.00
N VAL A 119 9.87 14.23 31.70
CA VAL A 119 10.87 15.28 31.95
C VAL A 119 10.93 16.32 30.83
N VAL A 120 10.68 15.93 29.57
CA VAL A 120 10.83 16.82 28.41
C VAL A 120 9.47 17.43 28.04
N PRO A 121 9.29 18.76 28.19
CA PRO A 121 8.06 19.42 27.76
C PRO A 121 7.96 19.45 26.22
N GLU A 122 6.74 19.55 25.68
CA GLU A 122 6.47 19.35 24.24
C GLU A 122 7.21 20.32 23.30
N ASP A 123 7.61 21.49 23.81
CA ASP A 123 8.30 22.56 23.07
C ASP A 123 9.82 22.64 23.36
N ALA A 124 10.36 21.72 24.15
CA ALA A 124 11.79 21.71 24.47
C ALA A 124 12.64 21.27 23.27
N ILE A 125 13.70 22.04 23.02
CA ILE A 125 14.77 21.66 22.09
C ILE A 125 15.76 20.81 22.88
N VAL A 126 15.72 19.49 22.67
CA VAL A 126 16.66 18.56 23.30
C VAL A 126 17.89 18.40 22.42
N PHE A 127 19.06 18.77 22.94
CA PHE A 127 20.34 18.55 22.28
C PHE A 127 20.90 17.19 22.71
N PHE A 128 21.02 16.28 21.76
CA PHE A 128 21.72 15.00 21.96
C PHE A 128 23.13 15.12 21.36
N SER A 129 24.16 14.78 22.14
CA SER A 129 25.52 14.64 21.64
C SER A 129 25.90 13.15 21.62
N ASP A 130 25.79 12.51 20.46
CA ASP A 130 26.32 11.18 20.23
C ASP A 130 27.77 11.30 19.74
N CYS A 131 28.74 11.13 20.63
CA CYS A 131 30.14 11.04 20.21
C CYS A 131 30.38 9.70 19.49
N THR A 132 30.25 9.69 18.17
CA THR A 132 30.54 8.53 17.32
C THR A 132 32.03 8.46 17.01
N PHE A 133 32.80 7.69 17.79
CA PHE A 133 34.20 7.40 17.45
C PHE A 133 34.29 6.18 16.53
N LYS A 134 34.11 6.42 15.22
CA LYS A 134 34.88 5.81 14.10
C LYS A 134 34.23 6.16 12.76
N GLY A 135 35.06 6.77 11.92
CA GLY A 135 34.65 7.39 10.66
C GLY A 135 34.07 6.43 9.63
N LEU A 136 32.98 6.87 9.01
CA LEU A 136 32.91 7.24 7.60
C LEU A 136 31.46 7.69 7.31
N TYR A 137 31.35 8.87 6.69
CA TYR A 137 30.15 9.53 6.16
C TYR A 137 29.27 10.37 7.08
N CYS A 138 29.30 11.65 6.67
CA CYS A 138 28.66 12.85 7.14
C CYS A 138 27.14 12.89 6.86
N SER A 139 26.45 13.72 7.66
CA SER A 139 25.21 14.45 7.36
C SER A 139 23.93 13.65 7.07
N PHE A 140 23.15 13.38 8.11
CA PHE A 140 21.70 13.56 8.05
C PHE A 140 21.24 14.29 9.32
N PHE A 141 20.94 15.57 9.16
CA PHE A 141 20.30 16.40 10.17
C PHE A 141 18.89 15.83 10.41
N TYR A 142 18.70 15.02 11.46
CA TYR A 142 17.37 14.55 11.84
C TYR A 142 16.61 15.69 12.52
N ARG A 143 15.96 16.55 11.72
CA ARG A 143 14.72 17.19 12.15
C ARG A 143 13.71 16.06 12.36
N LEU A 144 13.58 15.59 13.60
CA LEU A 144 12.54 14.67 14.02
C LEU A 144 11.18 15.26 13.58
N ASP A 145 10.61 14.68 12.52
CA ASP A 145 9.27 15.00 12.07
C ASP A 145 8.30 14.63 13.20
N GLN A 146 7.76 15.66 13.90
CA GLN A 146 6.84 15.55 15.03
C GLN A 146 5.61 14.66 14.76
N LYS A 147 5.35 14.31 13.50
CA LYS A 147 4.27 13.39 13.10
C LYS A 147 4.45 11.96 13.63
N ARG A 148 5.69 11.50 13.86
CA ARG A 148 5.94 10.13 14.38
C ARG A 148 5.63 9.97 15.87
N LEU A 149 5.87 11.00 16.69
CA LEU A 149 5.57 10.97 18.13
C LEU A 149 4.05 10.93 18.41
N ARG A 150 3.24 11.62 17.60
CA ARG A 150 1.77 11.58 17.74
C ARG A 150 1.20 10.19 17.45
N ALA A 151 1.74 9.47 16.46
CA ALA A 151 1.28 8.13 16.11
C ALA A 151 1.55 7.08 17.21
N VAL A 152 2.71 7.18 17.88
CA VAL A 152 3.08 6.31 19.00
C VAL A 152 2.20 6.58 20.23
N ARG A 153 1.87 7.85 20.50
CA ARG A 153 0.99 8.24 21.62
C ARG A 153 -0.46 7.76 21.43
N THR A 154 -0.99 7.78 20.20
CA THR A 154 -2.35 7.28 19.90
C THR A 154 -2.45 5.74 19.99
N GLN A 155 -1.37 5.02 19.69
CA GLN A 155 -1.28 3.57 19.86
C GLN A 155 -1.22 3.17 21.36
N LEU A 156 -0.43 3.88 22.17
CA LEU A 156 -0.32 3.61 23.61
C LEU A 156 -1.61 3.96 24.38
N ARG A 157 -2.35 5.02 23.99
CA ARG A 157 -3.67 5.33 24.59
C ARG A 157 -4.76 4.31 24.25
N ARG A 158 -4.68 3.63 23.11
CA ARG A 158 -5.63 2.54 22.75
C ARG A 158 -5.31 1.23 23.46
N LEU A 159 -4.04 0.97 23.77
CA LEU A 159 -3.62 -0.23 24.52
C LEU A 159 -3.85 -0.09 26.03
N GLY A 160 -3.83 1.14 26.57
CA GLY A 160 -4.16 1.40 27.99
C GLY A 160 -5.62 1.22 28.39
N SER A 161 -6.55 1.04 27.44
CA SER A 161 -7.98 0.83 27.74
C SER A 161 -8.40 -0.65 27.78
N ILE A 162 -7.54 -1.58 27.35
CA ILE A 162 -7.88 -3.01 27.25
C ILE A 162 -7.38 -3.80 28.47
N THR A 163 -6.48 -3.23 29.29
CA THR A 163 -5.89 -3.92 30.46
C THR A 163 -6.75 -3.89 31.73
N PHE A 164 -8.06 -3.61 31.64
CA PHE A 164 -8.95 -3.54 32.81
C PHE A 164 -10.01 -4.64 32.91
N LEU A 165 -9.92 -5.72 32.11
CA LEU A 165 -10.98 -6.76 32.10
C LEU A 165 -10.51 -8.21 32.19
N ILE A 166 -9.28 -8.48 32.64
CA ILE A 166 -8.80 -9.85 32.88
C ILE A 166 -8.02 -9.93 34.20
N HIS A 167 -8.68 -9.71 35.34
CA HIS A 167 -8.14 -10.13 36.64
C HIS A 167 -9.18 -10.48 37.71
N ARG A 168 -10.40 -10.88 37.31
CA ARG A 168 -11.44 -11.39 38.21
C ARG A 168 -12.07 -12.68 37.69
N THR A 169 -11.29 -13.75 37.68
CA THR A 169 -11.78 -15.15 37.74
C THR A 169 -10.55 -16.04 37.90
N ILE A 170 -10.19 -16.31 39.15
CA ILE A 170 -9.63 -17.56 39.69
C ILE A 170 -9.59 -17.30 41.21
N ASN A 171 -10.69 -17.66 41.85
CA ASN A 171 -10.80 -18.18 43.22
C ASN A 171 -11.77 -19.36 43.08
#